data_AF-A0A7C4UWV2-F1
#
_entry.id   AF-A0A7C4UWV2-F1
#
_cell.length_a   1.000
_cell.length_b   1.000
_cell.length_c   1.000
_cell.angle_alpha   90.00
_cell.angle_beta   90.00
_cell.angle_gamma   90.00
#
_symmetry.space_group_name_H-M   'P 1'
#
loop_
_entity.id
_entity.type
_entity.pdbx_description
1 polymer ?
#
loop_
_entity_poly.entity_id
_entity_poly.type
_entity_poly.pdbx_seq_one_letter_code
_entity_poly.pdbx_strand_id
1 'polypeptide(L)'
;MQPRRGLSITEVLIAIFIMAIGMISLLALFPIGMIRMAQAIRSNRVALASGNAQSLLELQLLRDARSNPWIEHAIRREPALYDAMNNQYRFANSPALAQLHTCPVYIDPIGSSLWQHLPSANPYDQYQAGDPLGRFAGLAVEPTVPQANIGIPRSYSSFAVPGAHRSVLYRWYTVEDDLTFTPSGLAVSNPVERERRISWAYLWRRPVWAEEAVADVSLVLYNGRLIAGRGNSGGTQNVNGVIAQEYKCGGPPGVYQSTAWNGRTFARNSRIAALNWGSPAQAQAVQVGYWVLDATMLPPTSPVPGDGLWHLNGFFYQVVNVEPVDGNGMQLIELDRPAREDGYVAVFPIGIVDVIEKSDGRRPY
;
A
#
# COMPACT_ATOMS: atom_id res chain seq x y z
N MET A 1 -43.17 9.46 -71.41
CA MET A 1 -42.13 8.88 -70.53
C MET A 1 -41.17 10.00 -70.16
N GLN A 2 -41.15 10.43 -68.90
CA GLN A 2 -40.22 11.46 -68.44
C GLN A 2 -38.83 10.84 -68.23
N PRO A 3 -37.76 11.41 -68.81
CA PRO A 3 -36.40 10.96 -68.53
C PRO A 3 -36.07 11.25 -67.07
N ARG A 4 -35.71 10.20 -66.30
CA ARG A 4 -35.19 10.35 -64.94
C ARG A 4 -33.83 11.03 -65.04
N ARG A 5 -33.67 12.21 -64.43
CA ARG A 5 -32.37 12.86 -64.33
C ARG A 5 -31.47 12.00 -63.43
N GLY A 6 -30.29 11.62 -63.92
CA GLY A 6 -29.30 10.90 -63.13
C GLY A 6 -28.76 11.77 -61.97
N LEU A 7 -28.22 11.12 -60.95
CA LEU A 7 -27.50 11.75 -59.84
C LEU A 7 -26.30 12.55 -60.37
N SER A 8 -26.10 13.76 -59.86
CA SER A 8 -24.93 14.58 -60.19
C SER A 8 -23.66 14.00 -59.54
N ILE A 9 -22.50 14.15 -60.20
CA ILE A 9 -21.20 13.74 -59.63
C ILE A 9 -20.97 14.40 -58.26
N THR A 10 -21.43 15.64 -58.11
CA THR A 10 -21.38 16.40 -56.86
C THR A 10 -22.19 15.75 -55.73
N GLU A 11 -23.39 15.23 -56.01
CA GLU A 11 -24.19 14.53 -54.99
C GLU A 11 -23.50 13.24 -54.54
N VAL A 12 -22.90 12.49 -55.46
CA VAL A 12 -22.15 11.27 -55.13
C VAL A 12 -20.92 11.60 -54.27
N LEU A 13 -20.18 12.66 -54.59
CA LEU A 13 -19.02 13.09 -53.80
C LEU A 13 -19.42 13.56 -52.40
N ILE A 14 -20.51 14.32 -52.27
CA ILE A 14 -21.04 14.74 -50.97
C ILE A 14 -21.48 13.52 -50.16
N ALA A 15 -22.15 12.55 -50.79
CA ALA A 15 -22.57 11.32 -50.12
C ALA A 15 -21.38 10.51 -49.58
N ILE A 16 -20.33 10.31 -50.38
CA ILE A 16 -19.11 9.60 -49.94
C ILE A 16 -18.38 10.40 -48.84
N PHE A 17 -18.33 11.73 -48.95
CA PHE A 17 -17.70 12.58 -47.94
C PHE A 17 -18.41 12.47 -46.59
N ILE A 18 -19.74 12.54 -46.58
CA ILE A 18 -20.55 12.38 -45.36
C ILE A 18 -20.37 10.97 -44.79
N MET A 19 -20.38 9.94 -45.64
CA MET A 19 -20.13 8.55 -45.21
C MET A 19 -18.73 8.39 -44.60
N ALA A 20 -17.70 8.99 -45.21
CA ALA A 20 -16.33 8.94 -44.69
C ALA A 20 -16.20 9.61 -43.32
N ILE A 21 -16.82 10.77 -43.13
CA ILE A 21 -16.88 11.44 -41.81
C ILE A 21 -17.60 10.54 -40.79
N GLY A 22 -18.72 9.92 -41.18
CA GLY A 22 -19.45 8.98 -40.33
C GLY A 22 -18.62 7.74 -39.92
N MET A 23 -17.83 7.19 -40.84
CA MET A 23 -16.96 6.05 -40.53
C MET A 23 -15.78 6.43 -39.64
N ILE A 24 -15.18 7.61 -39.85
CA ILE A 24 -14.09 8.12 -39.01
C ILE A 24 -14.59 8.38 -37.58
N SER A 25 -15.79 8.93 -37.42
CA SER A 25 -16.37 9.18 -36.09
C SER A 25 -16.64 7.87 -35.33
N LEU A 26 -17.12 6.82 -35.99
CA LEU A 26 -17.29 5.50 -35.37
C LEU A 26 -15.95 4.87 -34.98
N LEU A 27 -14.93 4.95 -35.84
CA LEU A 27 -13.59 4.42 -35.54
C LEU A 27 -12.95 5.12 -34.32
N ALA A 28 -13.20 6.41 -34.13
CA ALA A 28 -12.71 7.15 -32.96
C ALA A 28 -13.42 6.76 -31.66
N LEU A 29 -14.66 6.28 -31.72
CA LEU A 29 -15.43 5.89 -30.53
C LEU A 29 -14.98 4.53 -29.95
N PHE A 30 -14.47 3.62 -30.78
CA PHE A 30 -14.03 2.29 -30.33
C PHE A 30 -12.91 2.33 -29.27
N PRO A 31 -11.78 3.05 -29.47
CA PRO A 31 -10.74 3.16 -28.46
C PRO A 31 -11.24 3.73 -27.14
N ILE A 32 -12.12 4.73 -27.18
CA ILE A 32 -12.70 5.34 -25.99
C ILE A 32 -13.57 4.32 -25.24
N GLY A 33 -14.43 3.58 -25.96
CA GLY A 33 -15.24 2.51 -25.39
C GLY A 33 -14.40 1.41 -24.75
N MET A 34 -13.31 1.00 -25.40
CA MET A 34 -12.39 -0.01 -24.86
C MET A 34 -11.69 0.45 -23.58
N ILE A 35 -11.24 1.71 -23.50
CA ILE A 35 -10.62 2.25 -22.28
C ILE A 35 -11.62 2.26 -21.11
N ARG A 36 -12.88 2.64 -21.36
CA ARG A 36 -13.95 2.62 -20.34
C ARG A 36 -14.28 1.21 -19.88
N MET A 37 -14.33 0.25 -20.80
CA MET A 37 -14.55 -1.16 -20.46
C MET A 37 -13.39 -1.73 -19.63
N ALA A 38 -12.13 -1.41 -19.98
CA ALA A 38 -10.97 -1.83 -19.21
C ALA A 38 -10.97 -1.23 -17.78
N GLN A 39 -11.36 0.04 -17.64
CA GLN A 39 -11.54 0.68 -16.33
C GLN A 39 -12.66 0.00 -15.54
N ALA A 40 -13.81 -0.27 -16.14
CA ALA A 40 -14.94 -0.93 -15.49
C ALA A 40 -14.58 -2.35 -15.00
N ILE A 41 -13.87 -3.14 -15.82
CA ILE A 41 -13.38 -4.47 -15.42
C ILE A 41 -12.42 -4.34 -14.23
N ARG A 42 -11.48 -3.39 -14.28
CA ARG A 42 -10.55 -3.14 -13.18
C ARG A 42 -11.30 -2.80 -11.90
N SER A 43 -12.26 -1.87 -11.95
CA SER A 43 -13.07 -1.48 -10.80
C SER A 43 -13.89 -2.65 -10.25
N ASN A 44 -14.48 -3.49 -11.12
CA ASN A 44 -15.21 -4.68 -10.69
C ASN A 44 -14.31 -5.67 -9.94
N ARG A 45 -13.10 -5.93 -10.47
CA ARG A 45 -12.14 -6.82 -9.82
C ARG A 45 -11.66 -6.27 -8.47
N VAL A 46 -11.44 -4.96 -8.35
CA VAL A 46 -11.10 -4.31 -7.07
C VAL A 46 -12.26 -4.45 -6.07
N ALA A 47 -13.50 -4.26 -6.50
CA ALA A 47 -14.67 -4.44 -5.65
C ALA A 47 -14.81 -5.88 -5.14
N LEU A 48 -14.60 -6.88 -6.01
CA LEU A 48 -14.59 -8.29 -5.61
C LEU A 48 -13.45 -8.62 -4.65
N ALA A 49 -12.24 -8.11 -4.93
CA ALA A 49 -11.09 -8.25 -4.04
C ALA A 49 -11.37 -7.68 -2.65
N SER A 50 -11.98 -6.50 -2.60
CA SER A 50 -12.37 -5.85 -1.37
C SER A 50 -13.38 -6.67 -0.57
N GLY A 51 -14.43 -7.17 -1.24
CA GLY A 51 -15.44 -8.01 -0.59
C GLY A 51 -14.84 -9.29 0.01
N ASN A 52 -13.93 -9.94 -0.71
CA ASN A 52 -13.22 -11.13 -0.24
C ASN A 52 -12.30 -10.82 0.94
N ALA A 53 -11.49 -9.76 0.84
CA ALA A 53 -10.60 -9.34 1.91
C ALA A 53 -11.39 -8.98 3.17
N GLN A 54 -12.49 -8.23 3.04
CA GLN A 54 -13.35 -7.90 4.17
C GLN A 54 -13.97 -9.16 4.79
N SER A 55 -14.47 -10.09 3.99
CA SER A 55 -15.05 -11.34 4.49
C SER A 55 -14.00 -12.17 5.26
N LEU A 56 -12.75 -12.20 4.80
CA LEU A 56 -11.67 -12.88 5.49
C LEU A 56 -11.28 -12.19 6.79
N LEU A 57 -11.25 -10.85 6.81
CA LEU A 57 -11.04 -10.08 8.03
C LEU A 57 -12.13 -10.40 9.06
N GLU A 58 -13.40 -10.42 8.66
CA GLU A 58 -14.53 -10.73 9.54
C GLU A 58 -14.49 -12.19 10.03
N LEU A 59 -14.13 -13.14 9.16
CA LEU A 59 -13.92 -14.53 9.56
C LEU A 59 -12.78 -14.68 10.57
N GLN A 60 -11.70 -13.92 10.40
CA GLN A 60 -10.59 -13.91 11.34
C GLN A 60 -11.05 -13.40 12.71
N LEU A 61 -11.75 -12.27 12.74
CA LEU A 61 -12.31 -11.69 13.95
C LEU A 61 -13.27 -12.66 14.66
N LEU A 62 -14.17 -13.31 13.92
CA LEU A 62 -15.11 -14.30 14.47
C LEU A 62 -14.42 -15.56 15.00
N ARG A 63 -13.40 -16.07 14.29
CA ARG A 63 -12.63 -17.23 14.74
C ARG A 63 -11.91 -16.92 16.04
N ASP A 64 -11.30 -15.75 16.11
CA ASP A 64 -10.59 -15.27 17.28
C ASP A 64 -11.55 -15.11 18.47
N ALA A 65 -12.73 -14.52 18.26
CA ALA A 65 -13.80 -14.41 19.26
C ALA A 65 -14.33 -15.78 19.76
N ARG A 66 -14.52 -16.76 18.87
CA ARG A 66 -15.01 -18.11 19.25
C ARG A 66 -13.96 -18.96 19.95
N SER A 67 -12.70 -18.81 19.58
CA SER A 67 -11.62 -19.66 20.08
C SER A 67 -11.12 -19.26 21.47
N ASN A 68 -11.54 -18.10 21.99
CA ASN A 68 -11.34 -17.70 23.38
C ASN A 68 -12.31 -16.57 23.80
N PRO A 69 -13.23 -16.79 24.77
CA PRO A 69 -14.17 -15.74 25.23
C PRO A 69 -13.48 -14.58 25.99
N TRP A 70 -12.18 -14.72 26.26
CA TRP A 70 -11.33 -13.64 26.75
C TRP A 70 -10.56 -13.06 25.55
N ILE A 71 -11.08 -11.97 24.97
CA ILE A 71 -10.53 -11.26 23.80
C ILE A 71 -9.03 -10.93 23.96
N GLU A 72 -8.57 -10.72 25.20
CA GLU A 72 -7.15 -10.51 25.52
C GLU A 72 -6.23 -11.66 25.08
N HIS A 73 -6.74 -12.88 24.91
CA HIS A 73 -5.93 -14.03 24.51
C HIS A 73 -5.86 -14.25 23.00
N ALA A 74 -6.80 -13.70 22.21
CA ALA A 74 -6.76 -13.82 20.76
C ALA A 74 -5.68 -12.91 20.16
N ILE A 75 -5.50 -11.70 20.71
CA ILE A 75 -4.33 -10.87 20.41
C ILE A 75 -3.05 -11.62 20.85
N ARG A 76 -3.02 -12.24 22.05
CA ARG A 76 -1.87 -13.08 22.51
C ARG A 76 -1.55 -14.30 21.62
N ARG A 77 -2.47 -14.77 20.77
CA ARG A 77 -2.22 -15.91 19.86
C ARG A 77 -1.54 -15.51 18.55
N GLU A 78 -1.48 -14.23 18.24
CA GLU A 78 -0.50 -13.66 17.31
C GLU A 78 0.63 -13.07 18.16
N PRO A 79 1.54 -13.90 18.73
CA PRO A 79 2.63 -13.37 19.57
C PRO A 79 3.44 -12.30 18.84
N ALA A 80 3.53 -12.34 17.50
CA ALA A 80 4.14 -11.28 16.71
C ALA A 80 3.35 -9.96 16.70
N LEU A 81 2.01 -10.00 16.62
CA LEU A 81 1.16 -8.81 16.64
C LEU A 81 1.00 -8.28 18.08
N TYR A 82 0.81 -9.17 19.04
CA TYR A 82 0.81 -8.85 20.47
C TYR A 82 2.14 -8.29 20.91
N ASP A 83 3.29 -8.87 20.54
CA ASP A 83 4.59 -8.28 20.88
C ASP A 83 4.82 -6.99 20.08
N ALA A 84 4.43 -6.88 18.81
CA ALA A 84 4.60 -5.62 18.08
C ALA A 84 3.78 -4.47 18.71
N MET A 85 2.56 -4.76 19.16
CA MET A 85 1.69 -3.79 19.80
C MET A 85 2.08 -3.60 21.29
N ASN A 86 2.16 -4.67 22.08
CA ASN A 86 2.41 -4.66 23.53
C ASN A 86 3.88 -4.68 23.95
N ASN A 87 4.89 -4.88 23.11
CA ASN A 87 6.27 -4.63 23.54
C ASN A 87 6.53 -3.11 23.71
N GLN A 88 5.56 -2.26 23.30
CA GLN A 88 5.45 -0.86 23.73
C GLN A 88 5.07 -0.70 25.21
N TYR A 89 4.56 -1.76 25.86
CA TYR A 89 4.15 -1.78 27.27
C TYR A 89 5.31 -1.49 28.23
N ARG A 90 6.57 -1.67 27.80
CA ARG A 90 7.74 -1.24 28.58
C ARG A 90 7.79 0.27 28.83
N PHE A 91 7.06 1.08 28.04
CA PHE A 91 6.97 2.53 28.23
C PHE A 91 5.61 2.98 28.81
N ALA A 92 4.63 2.07 28.95
CA ALA A 92 3.23 2.37 29.25
C ALA A 92 2.88 2.55 30.74
N ASN A 93 3.86 2.60 31.65
CA ASN A 93 3.58 2.93 33.07
C ASN A 93 3.18 4.39 33.28
N SER A 94 3.14 5.22 32.22
CA SER A 94 2.62 6.58 32.28
C SER A 94 1.13 6.61 31.90
N PRO A 95 0.21 7.00 32.81
CA PRO A 95 -1.22 7.12 32.51
C PRO A 95 -1.54 8.12 31.39
N ALA A 96 -0.62 9.04 31.06
CA ALA A 96 -0.78 9.96 29.94
C ALA A 96 -0.75 9.26 28.56
N LEU A 97 -0.17 8.04 28.47
CA LEU A 97 -0.06 7.30 27.22
C LEU A 97 -1.32 6.48 26.88
N ALA A 98 -2.26 6.33 27.83
CA ALA A 98 -3.47 5.52 27.64
C ALA A 98 -4.41 6.08 26.55
N GLN A 99 -4.30 7.37 26.24
CA GLN A 99 -5.12 8.05 25.23
C GLN A 99 -4.47 8.12 23.84
N LEU A 100 -3.21 7.70 23.71
CA LEU A 100 -2.52 7.77 22.43
C LEU A 100 -2.91 6.61 21.51
N HIS A 101 -2.79 6.86 20.20
CA HIS A 101 -2.87 5.84 19.17
C HIS A 101 -1.80 4.77 19.38
N THR A 102 -2.12 3.52 19.06
CA THR A 102 -1.12 2.45 19.09
C THR A 102 -0.26 2.51 17.83
N CYS A 103 0.91 1.86 17.84
CA CYS A 103 1.66 1.71 16.60
C CYS A 103 0.79 1.05 15.52
N PRO A 104 0.83 1.57 14.29
CA PRO A 104 0.28 0.85 13.16
C PRO A 104 1.05 -0.47 12.97
N VAL A 105 0.38 -1.52 12.50
CA VAL A 105 1.00 -2.78 12.12
C VAL A 105 0.53 -3.15 10.71
N TYR A 106 1.49 -3.35 9.81
CA TYR A 106 1.24 -3.70 8.42
C TYR A 106 1.24 -5.23 8.25
N ILE A 107 0.06 -5.84 8.19
CA ILE A 107 -0.12 -7.27 7.99
C ILE A 107 -0.08 -7.60 6.51
N ASP A 108 1.04 -8.17 6.07
CA ASP A 108 1.31 -8.42 4.66
C ASP A 108 1.97 -9.79 4.42
N PRO A 109 1.16 -10.86 4.38
CA PRO A 109 1.70 -12.21 4.29
C PRO A 109 2.39 -12.56 2.97
N ILE A 110 1.96 -11.93 1.87
CA ILE A 110 2.63 -12.12 0.57
C ILE A 110 3.98 -11.40 0.59
N GLY A 111 4.00 -10.16 1.06
CA GLY A 111 5.22 -9.36 1.17
C GLY A 111 6.26 -10.01 2.06
N SER A 112 5.86 -10.47 3.24
CA SER A 112 6.77 -11.07 4.21
C SER A 112 7.37 -12.39 3.71
N SER A 113 6.64 -13.17 2.90
CA SER A 113 7.16 -14.39 2.28
C SER A 113 8.28 -14.15 1.26
N LEU A 114 8.37 -12.95 0.65
CA LEU A 114 9.49 -12.59 -0.23
C LEU A 114 10.81 -12.54 0.52
N TRP A 115 10.79 -12.07 1.76
CA TRP A 115 11.99 -11.75 2.54
C TRP A 115 12.57 -12.95 3.29
N GLN A 116 11.78 -13.99 3.58
CA GLN A 116 12.25 -15.19 4.28
C GLN A 116 13.31 -16.01 3.52
N HIS A 117 13.47 -15.80 2.22
CA HIS A 117 14.33 -16.63 1.38
C HIS A 117 15.68 -16.01 1.02
N LEU A 118 16.03 -14.84 1.56
CA LEU A 118 17.39 -14.33 1.39
C LEU A 118 18.34 -15.23 2.18
N PRO A 119 19.25 -15.98 1.55
CA PRO A 119 20.18 -16.85 2.22
C PRO A 119 21.23 -15.98 2.91
N SER A 120 20.93 -15.47 4.10
CA SER A 120 21.96 -14.92 4.97
C SER A 120 22.50 -16.05 5.85
N ALA A 121 23.83 -16.13 5.93
CA ALA A 121 24.57 -17.12 6.70
C ALA A 121 24.39 -16.98 8.22
N ASN A 122 23.67 -15.94 8.67
CA ASN A 122 23.42 -15.66 10.06
C ASN A 122 21.90 -15.44 10.25
N PRO A 123 21.21 -16.31 11.02
CA PRO A 123 19.77 -16.16 11.25
C PRO A 123 19.41 -14.81 11.89
N TYR A 124 20.36 -14.08 12.50
CA TYR A 124 20.15 -12.70 12.96
C TYR A 124 20.25 -11.65 11.84
N ASP A 125 21.07 -11.86 10.80
CA ASP A 125 21.21 -10.91 9.68
C ASP A 125 20.07 -11.04 8.66
N GLN A 126 19.43 -12.21 8.56
CA GLN A 126 18.17 -12.38 7.79
C GLN A 126 17.05 -11.45 8.28
N TYR A 127 17.17 -10.92 9.50
CA TYR A 127 16.18 -10.05 10.12
C TYR A 127 16.53 -8.56 10.07
N GLN A 128 17.76 -8.18 9.70
CA GLN A 128 18.22 -6.79 9.65
C GLN A 128 18.40 -6.27 8.21
N ALA A 129 18.62 -7.15 7.24
CA ALA A 129 18.89 -6.74 5.86
C ALA A 129 17.60 -6.53 5.04
N GLY A 130 17.04 -5.32 5.11
CA GLY A 130 16.39 -4.74 3.94
C GLY A 130 14.88 -4.83 3.81
N ASP A 131 14.09 -4.99 4.89
CA ASP A 131 12.67 -4.66 4.81
C ASP A 131 12.51 -3.13 4.70
N PRO A 132 12.08 -2.57 3.56
CA PRO A 132 11.96 -1.12 3.43
C PRO A 132 10.83 -0.55 4.30
N LEU A 133 9.85 -1.34 4.79
CA LEU A 133 8.94 -0.83 5.83
C LEU A 133 9.54 -0.91 7.25
N GLY A 134 10.69 -1.55 7.41
CA GLY A 134 11.36 -1.75 8.69
C GLY A 134 10.73 -2.88 9.50
N ARG A 135 11.51 -3.94 9.76
CA ARG A 135 11.24 -4.74 10.96
C ARG A 135 11.64 -3.88 12.16
N PHE A 136 10.81 -3.86 13.20
CA PHE A 136 11.28 -3.54 14.54
C PHE A 136 12.35 -4.60 14.88
N ALA A 137 13.62 -4.30 14.61
CA ALA A 137 14.68 -4.83 15.44
C ALA A 137 14.26 -4.42 16.84
N GLY A 138 13.96 -5.41 17.69
CA GLY A 138 13.48 -5.14 19.04
C GLY A 138 14.29 -3.99 19.60
N LEU A 139 13.59 -3.01 20.16
CA LEU A 139 14.16 -1.85 20.84
C LEU A 139 14.84 -2.36 22.13
N ALA A 140 15.78 -3.28 21.97
CA ALA A 140 16.82 -3.60 22.90
C ALA A 140 17.66 -2.34 22.90
N VAL A 141 17.28 -1.45 23.82
CA VAL A 141 18.07 -0.33 24.27
C VAL A 141 19.37 -0.92 24.83
N GLU A 142 20.31 -1.24 23.95
CA GLU A 142 21.70 -0.93 24.27
C GLU A 142 21.82 0.58 24.06
N PRO A 143 22.08 1.38 25.10
CA PRO A 143 22.07 2.85 25.05
C PRO A 143 23.07 3.49 24.08
N THR A 144 23.85 2.69 23.37
CA THR A 144 25.03 3.12 22.60
C THR A 144 24.89 2.94 21.09
N VAL A 145 23.83 2.30 20.58
CA VAL A 145 23.67 2.11 19.12
C VAL A 145 22.40 2.82 18.61
N PRO A 146 22.54 3.96 17.91
CA PRO A 146 21.42 4.69 17.32
C PRO A 146 20.99 4.00 16.03
N GLN A 147 20.29 2.87 16.11
CA GLN A 147 19.70 2.23 14.94
C GLN A 147 18.23 2.61 14.77
N ALA A 148 18.06 3.71 14.05
CA ALA A 148 16.83 4.34 13.61
C ALA A 148 16.17 3.55 12.47
N ASN A 149 15.57 2.40 12.77
CA ASN A 149 14.62 1.79 11.84
C ASN A 149 13.29 2.53 11.95
N ILE A 150 13.16 3.63 11.20
CA ILE A 150 11.92 4.39 11.08
C ILE A 150 11.04 3.70 10.03
N GLY A 151 9.84 3.26 10.42
CA GLY A 151 8.86 2.62 9.54
C GLY A 151 7.84 1.77 10.29
N ILE A 152 6.76 1.38 9.60
CA ILE A 152 5.65 0.61 10.18
C ILE A 152 6.04 -0.87 10.30
N PRO A 153 5.93 -1.48 11.50
CA PRO A 153 6.23 -2.89 11.67
C PRO A 153 5.34 -3.76 10.77
N ARG A 154 5.98 -4.71 10.07
CA ARG A 154 5.28 -5.74 9.30
C ARG A 154 5.03 -6.99 10.14
N SER A 155 3.84 -7.59 9.98
CA SER A 155 3.49 -8.88 10.58
C SER A 155 2.95 -9.87 9.55
N TYR A 156 2.97 -11.15 9.94
CA TYR A 156 2.26 -12.24 9.26
C TYR A 156 0.82 -12.29 9.76
N SER A 157 -0.02 -13.07 9.07
CA SER A 157 -1.27 -13.52 9.66
C SER A 157 -1.10 -14.94 10.21
N SER A 158 -1.88 -15.29 11.21
CA SER A 158 -1.82 -16.57 11.93
C SER A 158 -2.15 -17.79 11.07
N PHE A 159 -2.89 -17.62 9.96
CA PHE A 159 -3.13 -18.67 8.97
C PHE A 159 -2.06 -18.74 7.88
N ALA A 160 -1.13 -17.79 7.92
CA ALA A 160 0.03 -17.61 7.07
C ALA A 160 1.32 -17.82 7.88
N VAL A 161 1.35 -18.85 8.73
CA VAL A 161 2.49 -19.16 9.59
C VAL A 161 3.76 -19.32 8.73
N PRO A 162 4.93 -18.85 9.18
CA PRO A 162 6.20 -19.17 8.53
C PRO A 162 6.31 -20.67 8.21
N GLY A 163 6.44 -21.02 6.93
CA GLY A 163 6.43 -22.40 6.44
C GLY A 163 5.11 -22.88 5.82
N ALA A 164 4.01 -22.12 5.93
CA ALA A 164 2.82 -22.37 5.14
C ALA A 164 3.17 -22.30 3.65
N HIS A 165 2.69 -23.28 2.86
CA HIS A 165 2.95 -23.28 1.42
C HIS A 165 2.46 -21.97 0.80
N ARG A 166 3.29 -21.32 -0.03
CA ARG A 166 2.94 -20.09 -0.76
C ARG A 166 1.59 -20.18 -1.49
N SER A 167 1.19 -21.39 -1.91
CA SER A 167 -0.12 -21.67 -2.50
C SER A 167 -1.29 -21.29 -1.58
N VAL A 168 -1.13 -21.45 -0.27
CA VAL A 168 -2.11 -21.07 0.76
C VAL A 168 -2.19 -19.55 0.88
N LEU A 169 -1.04 -18.86 0.93
CA LEU A 169 -1.01 -17.39 0.93
C LEU A 169 -1.72 -16.80 -0.27
N TYR A 170 -1.43 -17.29 -1.48
CA TYR A 170 -2.09 -16.79 -2.68
C TYR A 170 -3.58 -17.10 -2.70
N ARG A 171 -3.99 -18.24 -2.14
CA ARG A 171 -5.39 -18.57 -2.03
C ARG A 171 -6.17 -17.59 -1.15
N TRP A 172 -5.56 -17.10 -0.07
CA TRP A 172 -6.24 -16.23 0.89
C TRP A 172 -5.98 -14.74 0.70
N TYR A 173 -4.97 -14.34 -0.07
CA TYR A 173 -4.57 -12.92 -0.21
C TYR A 173 -4.48 -12.44 -1.66
N THR A 174 -4.96 -13.24 -2.61
CA THR A 174 -5.12 -12.82 -4.00
C THR A 174 -6.51 -13.15 -4.48
N VAL A 175 -7.04 -12.35 -5.40
CA VAL A 175 -8.27 -12.75 -6.08
C VAL A 175 -7.89 -13.88 -7.02
N GLU A 176 -8.49 -15.04 -6.78
CA GLU A 176 -8.52 -16.11 -7.75
C GLU A 176 -9.56 -15.69 -8.80
N ASP A 177 -9.10 -15.15 -9.93
CA ASP A 177 -10.00 -14.84 -11.04
C ASP A 177 -9.43 -15.26 -12.39
N ASP A 178 -10.40 -15.60 -13.22
CA ASP A 178 -10.43 -15.92 -14.65
C ASP A 178 -9.63 -17.11 -15.21
N LEU A 179 -10.33 -17.83 -16.10
CA LEU A 179 -9.74 -18.66 -17.13
C LEU A 179 -8.92 -17.73 -18.03
N THR A 180 -7.60 -17.88 -18.06
CA THR A 180 -6.80 -17.25 -19.10
C THR A 180 -7.21 -17.85 -20.44
N PHE A 181 -7.64 -16.99 -21.36
CA PHE A 181 -7.90 -17.39 -22.74
C PHE A 181 -6.64 -17.13 -23.56
N THR A 182 -6.24 -18.09 -24.37
CA THR A 182 -5.24 -17.88 -25.40
C THR A 182 -5.74 -16.80 -26.38
N PRO A 183 -4.86 -16.21 -27.21
CA PRO A 183 -5.29 -15.31 -28.29
C PRO A 183 -6.30 -15.94 -29.26
N SER A 184 -6.41 -17.28 -29.29
CA SER A 184 -7.41 -18.03 -30.03
C SER A 184 -8.76 -18.21 -29.30
N GLY A 185 -8.93 -17.62 -28.11
CA GLY A 185 -10.16 -17.71 -27.32
C GLY A 185 -10.36 -19.05 -26.61
N LEU A 186 -9.36 -19.93 -26.58
CA LEU A 186 -9.42 -21.19 -25.85
C LEU A 186 -8.95 -20.97 -24.42
N ALA A 187 -9.68 -21.50 -23.43
CA ALA A 187 -9.19 -21.52 -22.07
C ALA A 187 -7.88 -22.33 -22.01
N VAL A 188 -6.84 -21.80 -21.36
CA VAL A 188 -5.59 -22.51 -21.14
C VAL A 188 -5.92 -23.73 -20.27
N SER A 189 -5.83 -24.94 -20.84
CA SER A 189 -6.29 -26.18 -20.24
C SER A 189 -5.32 -26.69 -19.17
N ASN A 190 -5.29 -26.06 -17.99
CA ASN A 190 -4.68 -26.56 -16.74
C ASN A 190 -4.97 -25.57 -15.60
N PRO A 191 -4.99 -26.01 -14.33
CA PRO A 191 -5.92 -25.53 -13.30
C PRO A 191 -5.96 -24.00 -13.24
N VAL A 192 -7.18 -23.45 -13.36
CA VAL A 192 -7.56 -22.03 -13.21
C VAL A 192 -6.34 -21.16 -12.95
N GLU A 193 -5.75 -20.62 -14.03
CA GLU A 193 -4.52 -19.85 -13.93
C GLU A 193 -4.82 -18.59 -13.15
N ARG A 194 -4.53 -18.64 -11.84
CA ARG A 194 -4.70 -17.50 -10.94
C ARG A 194 -3.85 -16.38 -11.50
N GLU A 195 -4.47 -15.38 -12.12
CA GLU A 195 -3.74 -14.21 -12.62
C GLU A 195 -2.97 -13.53 -11.47
N ARG A 196 -3.36 -13.81 -10.20
CA ARG A 196 -2.79 -13.27 -8.94
C ARG A 196 -2.54 -11.77 -9.06
N ARG A 197 -3.36 -11.13 -9.88
CA ARG A 197 -3.13 -9.79 -10.37
C ARG A 197 -3.48 -8.81 -9.28
N ILE A 198 -4.59 -9.07 -8.57
CA ILE A 198 -4.97 -8.31 -7.40
C ILE A 198 -4.61 -9.09 -6.14
N SER A 199 -3.88 -8.43 -5.25
CA SER A 199 -3.58 -8.92 -3.92
C SER A 199 -3.91 -7.86 -2.88
N TRP A 200 -3.95 -8.23 -1.61
CA TRP A 200 -4.22 -7.26 -0.55
C TRP A 200 -3.39 -7.50 0.70
N ALA A 201 -3.32 -6.46 1.51
CA ALA A 201 -2.73 -6.44 2.84
C ALA A 201 -3.61 -5.59 3.77
N TYR A 202 -3.37 -5.69 5.07
CA TYR A 202 -4.09 -4.89 6.05
C TYR A 202 -3.12 -4.00 6.82
N LEU A 203 -3.51 -2.76 7.09
CA LEU A 203 -2.85 -1.91 8.07
C LEU A 203 -3.78 -1.77 9.27
N TRP A 204 -3.33 -2.26 10.42
CA TRP A 204 -4.08 -2.23 11.67
C TRP A 204 -3.53 -1.12 12.54
N ARG A 205 -4.40 -0.38 13.22
CA ARG A 205 -4.03 0.53 14.31
C ARG A 205 -5.15 0.54 15.33
N ARG A 206 -4.89 0.93 16.56
CA ARG A 206 -5.96 1.18 17.53
C ARG A 206 -6.05 2.68 17.81
N PRO A 207 -7.27 3.25 17.79
CA PRO A 207 -7.43 4.67 18.03
C PRO A 207 -7.06 5.03 19.47
N VAL A 208 -7.35 4.14 20.43
CA VAL A 208 -7.07 4.35 21.85
C VAL A 208 -6.35 3.12 22.40
N TRP A 209 -5.15 3.31 22.95
CA TRP A 209 -4.36 2.24 23.56
C TRP A 209 -5.09 1.50 24.69
N ALA A 210 -5.94 2.19 25.47
CA ALA A 210 -6.71 1.56 26.54
C ALA A 210 -7.86 0.66 26.05
N GLU A 211 -8.36 0.83 24.82
CA GLU A 211 -9.53 0.12 24.31
C GLU A 211 -9.15 -1.06 23.41
N GLU A 212 -8.88 -2.23 24.00
CA GLU A 212 -8.36 -3.41 23.26
C GLU A 212 -9.32 -3.93 22.20
N ALA A 213 -10.61 -3.71 22.42
CA ALA A 213 -11.66 -4.17 21.52
C ALA A 213 -11.86 -3.29 20.28
N VAL A 214 -11.14 -2.18 20.13
CA VAL A 214 -11.34 -1.23 19.02
C VAL A 214 -10.06 -1.14 18.19
N ALA A 215 -10.17 -1.45 16.90
CA ALA A 215 -9.11 -1.29 15.92
C ALA A 215 -9.67 -0.62 14.65
N ASP A 216 -8.92 0.34 14.12
CA ASP A 216 -9.10 0.82 12.76
C ASP A 216 -8.28 -0.08 11.83
N VAL A 217 -8.88 -0.44 10.69
CA VAL A 217 -8.22 -1.27 9.68
C VAL A 217 -8.30 -0.58 8.34
N SER A 218 -7.16 -0.39 7.70
CA SER A 218 -7.08 0.02 6.30
C SER A 218 -6.75 -1.20 5.44
N LEU A 219 -7.64 -1.54 4.52
CA LEU A 219 -7.44 -2.57 3.51
C LEU A 219 -6.68 -1.96 2.33
N VAL A 220 -5.51 -2.51 2.01
CA VAL A 220 -4.66 -2.03 0.93
C VAL A 220 -4.69 -3.01 -0.23
N LEU A 221 -5.21 -2.57 -1.37
CA LEU A 221 -5.36 -3.40 -2.58
C LEU A 221 -4.25 -3.09 -3.58
N TYR A 222 -3.55 -4.12 -4.01
CA TYR A 222 -2.45 -4.06 -4.96
C TYR A 222 -2.85 -4.63 -6.32
N ASN A 223 -2.25 -4.14 -7.42
CA ASN A 223 -2.36 -4.71 -8.76
C ASN A 223 -0.97 -4.91 -9.37
N GLY A 224 -0.69 -6.14 -9.78
CA GLY A 224 0.59 -6.51 -10.40
C GLY A 224 1.77 -6.45 -9.42
N ARG A 225 1.49 -6.54 -8.11
CA ARG A 225 2.55 -6.62 -7.11
C ARG A 225 3.42 -7.84 -7.38
N LEU A 226 4.74 -7.69 -7.26
CA LEU A 226 5.66 -8.81 -7.40
C LEU A 226 5.36 -9.87 -6.36
N ILE A 227 5.05 -11.07 -6.85
CA ILE A 227 4.80 -12.25 -6.02
C ILE A 227 6.02 -13.15 -6.09
N ALA A 228 6.61 -13.47 -4.94
CA ALA A 228 7.81 -14.30 -4.85
C ALA A 228 7.62 -15.63 -5.58
N GLY A 229 8.46 -15.94 -6.57
CA GLY A 229 8.65 -17.32 -7.02
C GLY A 229 8.21 -17.71 -8.42
N ARG A 230 7.92 -16.78 -9.32
CA ARG A 230 8.00 -17.11 -10.75
C ARG A 230 9.46 -16.98 -11.20
N GLY A 231 10.28 -17.97 -10.84
CA GLY A 231 11.47 -18.46 -11.57
C GLY A 231 12.64 -17.54 -11.94
N ASN A 232 12.59 -16.22 -11.74
CA ASN A 232 13.71 -15.35 -12.12
C ASN A 232 14.68 -15.17 -10.96
N SER A 233 15.40 -16.25 -10.67
CA SER A 233 16.58 -16.25 -9.82
C SER A 233 17.63 -15.32 -10.44
N GLY A 234 17.94 -14.20 -9.77
CA GLY A 234 19.20 -13.48 -9.99
C GLY A 234 19.15 -12.15 -10.75
N GLY A 235 17.98 -11.64 -11.13
CA GLY A 235 17.86 -10.31 -11.72
C GLY A 235 16.86 -9.46 -10.96
N THR A 236 17.30 -8.31 -10.44
CA THR A 236 16.44 -7.17 -10.13
C THR A 236 15.70 -6.81 -11.43
N GLN A 237 14.60 -7.50 -11.74
CA GLN A 237 13.87 -7.21 -12.96
C GLN A 237 13.16 -5.90 -12.78
N ASN A 238 13.73 -4.87 -13.42
CA ASN A 238 13.03 -3.71 -13.93
C ASN A 238 11.86 -4.19 -14.78
N VAL A 239 10.70 -4.42 -14.16
CA VAL A 239 9.45 -4.46 -14.90
C VAL A 239 9.18 -3.00 -15.28
N ASN A 240 9.61 -2.59 -16.48
CA ASN A 240 9.52 -1.22 -17.01
C ASN A 240 10.25 -0.13 -16.20
N GLY A 241 11.41 -0.41 -15.61
CA GLY A 241 12.18 0.62 -14.89
C GLY A 241 11.68 0.95 -13.48
N VAL A 242 10.58 0.32 -13.03
CA VAL A 242 10.05 0.50 -11.68
C VAL A 242 10.51 -0.69 -10.83
N ILE A 243 11.67 -0.54 -10.19
CA ILE A 243 12.00 -1.40 -9.05
C ILE A 243 10.89 -1.16 -8.02
N ALA A 244 10.30 -2.23 -7.48
CA ALA A 244 9.42 -2.15 -6.31
C ALA A 244 10.23 -1.77 -5.06
N GLN A 245 10.97 -0.67 -5.14
CA GLN A 245 11.60 -0.01 -4.03
C GLN A 245 10.52 0.85 -3.42
N GLU A 246 10.11 0.44 -2.25
CA GLU A 246 9.37 1.29 -1.36
C GLU A 246 10.32 2.43 -0.95
N TYR A 247 10.02 3.63 -1.42
CA TYR A 247 10.87 4.79 -1.22
C TYR A 247 10.54 5.44 0.11
N LYS A 248 11.57 5.64 0.94
CA LYS A 248 11.51 6.52 2.09
C LYS A 248 12.02 7.88 1.67
N CYS A 249 11.20 8.91 1.84
CA CYS A 249 11.69 10.28 1.89
C CYS A 249 11.54 10.78 3.33
N GLY A 250 12.65 11.26 3.90
CA GLY A 250 12.73 11.65 5.32
C GLY A 250 14.14 11.46 5.89
N GLY A 251 14.98 12.49 5.76
CA GLY A 251 16.26 12.66 6.47
C GLY A 251 17.49 11.94 5.87
N PRO A 252 18.66 12.59 5.83
CA PRO A 252 19.90 11.93 5.42
C PRO A 252 20.33 10.87 6.46
N PRO A 253 20.82 9.69 6.03
CA PRO A 253 21.41 8.72 6.95
C PRO A 253 22.78 9.23 7.39
N GLY A 254 22.88 9.79 8.60
CA GLY A 254 24.17 9.86 9.29
C GLY A 254 24.43 11.02 10.25
N VAL A 255 23.79 12.17 10.15
CA VAL A 255 24.14 13.31 11.02
C VAL A 255 22.91 14.18 11.34
N TYR A 256 22.24 13.87 12.45
CA TYR A 256 21.27 14.77 13.08
C TYR A 256 22.01 15.88 13.85
N GLN A 257 22.88 16.66 13.18
CA GLN A 257 23.44 17.86 13.79
C GLN A 257 22.53 19.06 13.51
N SER A 258 22.07 19.61 14.62
CA SER A 258 21.17 20.74 14.78
C SER A 258 21.64 21.98 14.02
N THR A 259 21.06 22.23 12.84
CA THR A 259 20.58 23.56 12.45
C THR A 259 19.77 23.46 11.15
N ALA A 260 18.44 23.57 11.31
CA ALA A 260 17.46 23.98 10.30
C ALA A 260 17.07 23.00 9.16
N TRP A 261 16.70 21.75 9.49
CA TRP A 261 15.67 21.03 8.72
C TRP A 261 14.36 21.03 9.53
N ASN A 262 13.37 21.81 9.08
CA ASN A 262 12.04 21.88 9.74
C ASN A 262 11.12 20.69 9.43
N GLY A 263 11.58 19.76 8.61
CA GLY A 263 11.42 18.31 8.75
C GLY A 263 10.07 17.61 8.72
N ARG A 264 8.98 18.34 8.58
CA ARG A 264 7.64 17.76 8.47
C ARG A 264 7.33 17.46 7.01
N THR A 265 7.11 16.20 6.70
CA THR A 265 6.57 15.78 5.40
C THR A 265 5.07 16.02 5.34
N PHE A 266 4.37 15.72 6.43
CA PHE A 266 2.95 15.94 6.59
C PHE A 266 2.74 16.99 7.67
N ALA A 267 1.98 18.03 7.38
CA ALA A 267 1.54 19.00 8.37
C ALA A 267 0.06 18.76 8.68
N ARG A 268 -0.28 18.67 9.97
CA ARG A 268 -1.66 18.45 10.40
C ARG A 268 -2.60 19.48 9.77
N ASN A 269 -3.74 19.01 9.27
CA ASN A 269 -4.74 19.81 8.54
C ASN A 269 -4.24 20.46 7.23
N SER A 270 -3.05 20.09 6.73
CA SER A 270 -2.55 20.51 5.42
C SER A 270 -2.85 19.45 4.36
N ARG A 271 -3.24 19.88 3.16
CA ARG A 271 -3.26 19.02 1.98
C ARG A 271 -1.93 18.97 1.24
N ILE A 272 -0.99 19.83 1.59
CA ILE A 272 0.34 19.85 0.97
C ILE A 272 1.28 19.04 1.83
N ALA A 273 1.92 18.05 1.22
CA ALA A 273 3.03 17.32 1.80
C ALA A 273 4.34 17.63 1.07
N ALA A 274 5.41 17.81 1.85
CA ALA A 274 6.72 18.19 1.34
C ALA A 274 7.68 17.00 1.40
N LEU A 275 8.00 16.44 0.23
CA LEU A 275 8.92 15.33 0.09
C LEU A 275 10.33 15.89 -0.08
N ASN A 276 11.28 15.46 0.75
CA ASN A 276 12.69 15.82 0.57
C ASN A 276 13.45 14.61 0.02
N TRP A 277 13.94 14.73 -1.21
CA TRP A 277 14.74 13.70 -1.88
C TRP A 277 16.24 13.85 -1.61
N GLY A 278 16.67 14.91 -0.93
CA GLY A 278 18.08 15.23 -0.67
C GLY A 278 18.81 15.82 -1.89
N SER A 279 18.44 15.40 -3.10
CA SER A 279 18.87 16.02 -4.35
C SER A 279 17.86 15.79 -5.48
N PRO A 280 17.81 16.65 -6.51
CA PRO A 280 16.90 16.47 -7.65
C PRO A 280 17.15 15.16 -8.42
N ALA A 281 18.40 14.68 -8.45
CA ALA A 281 18.77 13.43 -9.13
C ALA A 281 18.24 12.16 -8.44
N GLN A 282 17.92 12.25 -7.15
CA GLN A 282 17.34 11.15 -6.37
C GLN A 282 15.82 11.15 -6.37
N ALA A 283 15.21 12.22 -6.89
CA ALA A 283 13.78 12.36 -6.88
C ALA A 283 13.10 11.32 -7.76
N GLN A 284 12.11 10.65 -7.18
CA GLN A 284 11.36 9.63 -7.88
C GLN A 284 10.19 10.24 -8.64
N ALA A 285 9.76 9.56 -9.69
CA ALA A 285 8.56 9.95 -10.45
C ALA A 285 7.29 9.62 -9.64
N VAL A 286 6.99 10.43 -8.62
CA VAL A 286 5.68 10.44 -7.99
C VAL A 286 4.67 10.97 -9.01
N GLN A 287 3.55 10.28 -9.16
CA GLN A 287 2.51 10.63 -10.13
C GLN A 287 1.18 10.87 -9.43
N VAL A 288 0.33 11.66 -10.07
CA VAL A 288 -1.08 11.79 -9.67
C VAL A 288 -1.76 10.42 -9.69
N GLY A 289 -2.53 10.14 -8.64
CA GLY A 289 -3.20 8.87 -8.39
C GLY A 289 -2.39 7.87 -7.57
N TYR A 290 -1.11 8.16 -7.26
CA TYR A 290 -0.32 7.31 -6.37
C TYR A 290 -0.84 7.39 -4.93
N TRP A 291 -0.57 6.35 -4.15
CA TRP A 291 -0.86 6.32 -2.72
C TRP A 291 0.42 6.55 -1.93
N VAL A 292 0.33 7.41 -0.92
CA VAL A 292 1.39 7.65 0.06
C VAL A 292 0.91 7.21 1.44
N LEU A 293 1.78 6.50 2.15
CA LEU A 293 1.61 6.06 3.52
C LEU A 293 2.43 6.96 4.43
N ASP A 294 1.76 7.61 5.38
CA ASP A 294 2.43 8.26 6.50
C ASP A 294 2.86 7.19 7.51
N ALA A 295 4.14 6.81 7.42
CA ALA A 295 4.79 5.78 8.21
C ALA A 295 5.56 6.37 9.41
N THR A 296 5.17 7.56 9.85
CA THR A 296 5.81 8.24 10.97
C THR A 296 5.63 7.45 12.25
N MET A 297 6.76 7.04 12.82
CA MET A 297 6.87 6.43 14.14
C MET A 297 8.00 7.10 14.90
N LEU A 298 7.71 8.22 15.56
CA LEU A 298 8.72 8.98 16.31
C LEU A 298 8.47 8.90 17.81
N PRO A 299 9.51 8.62 18.61
CA PRO A 299 9.43 8.69 20.06
C PRO A 299 9.38 10.14 20.54
N PRO A 300 8.84 10.37 21.75
CA PRO A 300 8.72 11.70 22.38
C PRO A 300 10.08 12.33 22.68
N THR A 301 11.14 11.54 22.77
CA THR A 301 12.52 12.01 22.97
C THR A 301 13.22 12.44 21.69
N SER A 302 12.54 12.37 20.54
CA SER A 302 13.09 12.82 19.27
C SER A 302 13.43 14.32 19.37
N PRO A 303 14.57 14.78 18.83
CA PRO A 303 15.01 16.19 18.88
C PRO A 303 14.10 17.17 18.12
N VAL A 304 12.92 16.73 17.69
CA VAL A 304 11.88 17.58 17.13
C VAL A 304 11.36 18.50 18.25
N PRO A 305 11.46 19.83 18.09
CA PRO A 305 11.02 20.76 19.13
C PRO A 305 9.51 20.67 19.35
N GLY A 306 9.06 20.45 20.60
CA GLY A 306 7.72 20.89 21.03
C GLY A 306 6.95 19.94 21.92
N ASP A 307 6.67 18.71 21.48
CA ASP A 307 5.49 18.02 22.04
C ASP A 307 5.77 16.91 23.05
N GLY A 308 6.94 16.28 23.06
CA GLY A 308 7.18 15.15 23.99
C GLY A 308 6.13 14.05 23.87
N LEU A 309 5.45 13.96 22.72
CA LEU A 309 4.41 12.98 22.41
C LEU A 309 4.92 12.00 21.35
N TRP A 310 4.39 10.78 21.38
CA TRP A 310 4.63 9.81 20.33
C TRP A 310 3.82 10.20 19.09
N HIS A 311 4.49 10.29 17.94
CA HIS A 311 3.82 10.39 16.65
C HIS A 311 3.75 8.99 16.04
N LEU A 312 2.58 8.37 16.15
CA LEU A 312 2.29 7.03 15.64
C LEU A 312 1.22 7.16 14.56
N ASN A 313 1.66 7.48 13.35
CA ASN A 313 0.76 7.66 12.22
C ASN A 313 0.50 6.31 11.56
N GLY A 314 -0.19 6.30 10.43
CA GLY A 314 -0.59 5.07 9.74
C GLY A 314 -1.77 5.36 8.83
N PHE A 315 -1.63 6.45 8.08
CA PHE A 315 -2.69 7.00 7.24
C PHE A 315 -2.27 6.91 5.79
N PHE A 316 -3.21 6.51 4.94
CA PHE A 316 -3.02 6.56 3.50
C PHE A 316 -3.63 7.83 2.94
N TYR A 317 -2.93 8.43 1.99
CA TYR A 317 -3.40 9.59 1.24
C TYR A 317 -3.19 9.32 -0.24
N GLN A 318 -4.12 9.77 -1.07
CA GLN A 318 -3.96 9.71 -2.52
C GLN A 318 -3.36 11.04 -3.01
N VAL A 319 -2.35 10.95 -3.87
CA VAL A 319 -1.71 12.09 -4.49
C VAL A 319 -2.62 12.63 -5.60
N VAL A 320 -3.09 13.87 -5.47
CA VAL A 320 -3.97 14.51 -6.48
C VAL A 320 -3.24 15.50 -7.37
N ASN A 321 -2.11 16.05 -6.89
CA ASN A 321 -1.24 16.91 -7.67
C ASN A 321 0.22 16.69 -7.29
N VAL A 322 1.13 16.94 -8.22
CA VAL A 322 2.58 16.80 -8.02
C VAL A 322 3.28 18.01 -8.65
N GLU A 323 4.00 18.77 -7.85
CA GLU A 323 4.87 19.83 -8.35
C GLU A 323 6.21 19.26 -8.83
N PRO A 324 6.89 19.96 -9.75
CA PRO A 324 8.26 19.62 -10.11
C PRO A 324 9.18 19.68 -8.89
N VAL A 325 10.21 18.83 -8.90
CA VAL A 325 11.25 18.85 -7.88
C VAL A 325 12.06 20.12 -8.04
N ASP A 326 12.24 20.88 -6.95
CA ASP A 326 13.01 22.11 -6.96
C ASP A 326 14.53 21.85 -7.01
N GLY A 327 15.33 22.92 -7.07
CA GLY A 327 16.80 22.80 -7.12
C GLY A 327 17.43 22.16 -5.88
N ASN A 328 16.71 22.08 -4.77
CA ASN A 328 17.17 21.49 -3.50
C ASN A 328 16.72 20.03 -3.33
N GLY A 329 16.02 19.46 -4.31
CA GLY A 329 15.45 18.12 -4.19
C GLY A 329 14.15 18.07 -3.38
N MET A 330 13.52 19.20 -3.10
CA MET A 330 12.19 19.24 -2.49
C MET A 330 11.12 19.08 -3.56
N GLN A 331 10.11 18.27 -3.27
CA GLN A 331 8.94 18.08 -4.12
C GLN A 331 7.68 18.25 -3.30
N LEU A 332 6.80 19.14 -3.75
CA LEU A 332 5.48 19.31 -3.13
C LEU A 332 4.47 18.40 -3.81
N ILE A 333 3.69 17.70 -3.01
CA ILE A 333 2.55 16.92 -3.47
C ILE A 333 1.29 17.41 -2.78
N GLU A 334 0.18 17.41 -3.50
CA GLU A 334 -1.14 17.65 -2.93
C GLU A 334 -1.82 16.31 -2.64
N LEU A 335 -2.41 16.20 -1.46
CA LEU A 335 -3.15 15.07 -0.96
C LEU A 335 -4.65 15.25 -1.22
N ASP A 336 -5.36 14.14 -1.44
CA ASP A 336 -6.81 14.09 -1.62
C ASP A 336 -7.58 14.70 -0.44
N ARG A 337 -7.01 14.59 0.75
CA ARG A 337 -7.55 15.12 2.00
C ARG A 337 -6.45 15.65 2.91
N PRO A 338 -6.77 16.56 3.85
CA PRO A 338 -5.79 17.08 4.77
C PRO A 338 -5.16 15.96 5.61
N ALA A 339 -3.86 16.05 5.87
CA ALA A 339 -3.15 15.14 6.75
C ALA A 339 -3.74 15.21 8.16
N ARG A 340 -4.01 14.04 8.76
CA ARG A 340 -4.69 13.97 10.06
C ARG A 340 -3.81 14.39 11.23
N GLU A 341 -2.51 14.14 11.11
CA GLU A 341 -1.49 14.44 12.11
C GLU A 341 -0.21 14.92 11.42
N ASP A 342 0.70 15.49 12.21
CA ASP A 342 2.04 15.81 11.75
C ASP A 342 2.84 14.53 11.50
N GLY A 343 3.56 14.48 10.38
CA GLY A 343 4.30 13.30 9.94
C GLY A 343 5.62 13.66 9.25
N TYR A 344 6.57 12.74 9.30
CA TYR A 344 7.97 12.92 8.92
C TYR A 344 8.46 11.86 7.94
N VAL A 345 7.77 10.72 7.86
CA VAL A 345 8.16 9.62 6.98
C VAL A 345 7.02 9.29 6.05
N ALA A 346 7.24 9.59 4.77
CA ALA A 346 6.38 9.12 3.70
C ALA A 346 6.98 7.88 3.05
N VAL A 347 6.10 6.90 2.86
CA VAL A 347 6.37 5.65 2.16
C VAL A 347 5.47 5.60 0.94
N PHE A 348 6.01 5.22 -0.22
CA PHE A 348 5.25 5.03 -1.46
C PHE A 348 5.18 3.54 -1.81
N PRO A 349 4.12 2.83 -1.42
CA PRO A 349 3.98 1.44 -1.79
C PRO A 349 3.55 1.37 -3.26
N ILE A 350 4.36 0.69 -4.07
CA ILE A 350 4.12 0.58 -5.51
C ILE A 350 2.99 -0.41 -5.79
N GLY A 351 2.15 -0.07 -6.76
CA GLY A 351 1.10 -0.95 -7.26
C GLY A 351 -0.18 -0.92 -6.43
N ILE A 352 -0.31 -0.04 -5.43
CA ILE A 352 -1.60 0.18 -4.77
C ILE A 352 -2.59 0.72 -5.82
N VAL A 353 -3.74 0.07 -5.92
CA VAL A 353 -4.86 0.55 -6.74
C VAL A 353 -5.86 1.30 -5.89
N ASP A 354 -6.11 0.82 -4.68
CA ASP A 354 -7.12 1.37 -3.80
C ASP A 354 -6.78 1.09 -2.33
N VAL A 355 -7.26 1.98 -1.47
CA VAL A 355 -7.17 1.82 -0.01
C VAL A 355 -8.52 2.11 0.60
N ILE A 356 -9.06 1.11 1.29
CA ILE A 356 -10.36 1.20 1.93
C ILE A 356 -10.12 1.30 3.43
N GLU A 357 -10.39 2.47 3.98
CA GLU A 357 -10.29 2.71 5.42
C GLU A 357 -11.62 2.36 6.10
N LYS A 358 -11.56 1.42 7.05
CA LYS A 358 -12.67 1.10 7.94
C LYS A 358 -12.36 1.73 9.29
N SER A 359 -12.94 2.91 9.54
CA SER A 359 -12.76 3.67 10.78
C SER A 359 -14.12 4.08 11.32
N ASP A 360 -14.78 3.13 11.98
CA ASP A 360 -16.15 3.34 12.45
C ASP A 360 -16.23 3.36 13.98
N GLY A 361 -15.11 3.09 14.67
CA GLY A 361 -15.09 2.82 16.12
C GLY A 361 -16.03 1.67 16.53
N ARG A 362 -16.59 0.94 15.56
CA ARG A 362 -17.49 -0.18 15.81
C ARG A 362 -16.63 -1.35 16.24
N ARG A 363 -17.01 -1.91 17.39
CA ARG A 363 -16.47 -3.19 17.86
C ARG A 363 -16.56 -4.18 16.69
N PRO A 364 -15.48 -4.89 16.34
CA PRO A 364 -15.61 -6.09 15.54
C PRO A 364 -16.50 -7.05 16.35
N TYR A 365 -17.72 -7.28 15.89
CA TYR A 365 -18.70 -8.13 16.59
C TYR A 365 -18.29 -9.60 16.56
#